data_AF-A0A318PRA4-F1
#
_entry.id   AF-A0A318PRA4-F1
#
_cell.length_a   1.000
_cell.length_b   1.000
_cell.length_c   1.000
_cell.angle_alpha   90.00
_cell.angle_beta   90.00
_cell.angle_gamma   90.00
#
_symmetry.space_group_name_H-M   'P 1'
#
loop_
_entity.id
_entity.type
_entity.pdbx_description
1 polymer ?
#
loop_
_entity_poly.entity_id
_entity_poly.type
_entity_poly.pdbx_seq_one_letter_code
_entity_poly.pdbx_strand_id
1 'polypeptide(L)'
;MAAKDVGKVMTLIIPAMDQPLQGPGGGGRCRDHARREGTRTRFSPVPPVPPVMRRDTMTRMDELATGFIPGTMLRTPSGDVAVENLGPGDCVLAASGEMRRICWIGLIAAHPPTVGRRDAYLVHVAAHACAQGRPARDLQVLPDMAMGQSVHDEVLVPARELTNGATIATVPGGVMECWGIVLDRAAVVLANGLPVGVGMAQARPGGLPRILTRGPLVAARRAGLAGRAQDMGWRVSTCMDVHAMVDGRRLRGDVKDGVACFIFPATARHVRVVSRTFVPADWAACDDRRALGLAVRRISLGDGMRMAEVDPADPRIAPAFHAPLHPDGTDGAEGTAWRWTRETLSLPCALWRTGTQARGREVMLRLEFDAAASQCWVLPAVPVRTFHPDPATLRRPAHRRRSADYGAFDGAPSAS
;
A
#
# COMPACT_ATOMS: atom_id res chain seq x y z
N MET A 1 -18.92 6.23 -48.61
CA MET A 1 -19.64 7.34 -47.95
C MET A 1 -19.60 7.06 -46.45
N ALA A 2 -18.63 7.57 -45.70
CA ALA A 2 -18.41 8.96 -45.27
C ALA A 2 -19.34 9.39 -44.11
N ALA A 3 -18.75 9.43 -42.90
CA ALA A 3 -18.89 10.39 -41.80
C ALA A 3 -18.07 9.82 -40.62
N LYS A 4 -16.87 10.30 -40.19
CA LYS A 4 -16.51 11.62 -39.61
C LYS A 4 -17.55 12.06 -38.56
N ASP A 5 -17.26 12.40 -37.30
CA ASP A 5 -16.04 12.94 -36.71
C ASP A 5 -16.12 12.88 -35.16
N VAL A 6 -14.94 12.74 -34.53
CA VAL A 6 -14.39 13.53 -33.41
C VAL A 6 -15.09 13.53 -32.03
N GLY A 7 -14.44 12.84 -31.07
CA GLY A 7 -14.37 13.26 -29.66
C GLY A 7 -12.96 13.80 -29.36
N LYS A 8 -12.84 15.12 -29.25
CA LYS A 8 -11.60 15.88 -28.92
C LYS A 8 -11.11 15.53 -27.51
N VAL A 9 -9.85 15.11 -27.38
CA VAL A 9 -9.12 15.17 -26.11
C VAL A 9 -8.56 16.58 -25.95
N MET A 10 -8.95 17.23 -24.87
CA MET A 10 -8.64 18.62 -24.54
C MET A 10 -7.24 18.66 -23.90
N THR A 11 -6.23 19.03 -24.68
CA THR A 11 -4.91 19.41 -24.15
C THR A 11 -5.04 20.79 -23.51
N LEU A 12 -4.92 20.86 -22.18
CA LEU A 12 -4.83 22.15 -21.48
C LEU A 12 -3.38 22.63 -21.57
N ILE A 13 -3.12 23.56 -22.49
CA ILE A 13 -1.89 24.36 -22.55
C ILE A 13 -2.21 25.64 -21.77
N ILE A 14 -1.52 25.88 -20.64
CA ILE A 14 -1.59 27.15 -19.92
C ILE A 14 -0.53 28.08 -20.54
N PRO A 15 -0.90 29.21 -21.18
CA PRO A 15 0.07 30.19 -21.62
C PRO A 15 0.43 31.13 -20.47
N ALA A 16 1.73 31.43 -20.33
CA ALA A 16 2.21 32.53 -19.51
C ALA A 16 1.75 33.87 -20.12
N MET A 17 1.17 34.74 -19.30
CA MET A 17 0.85 36.12 -19.66
C MET A 17 1.74 37.07 -18.85
N ASP A 18 2.54 37.86 -19.57
CA ASP A 18 3.41 38.90 -19.03
C ASP A 18 2.67 40.27 -18.90
N GLN A 19 2.78 40.84 -17.68
CA GLN A 19 3.10 42.27 -17.34
C GLN A 19 1.99 43.38 -17.35
N PRO A 20 2.12 44.52 -16.57
CA PRO A 20 3.35 45.14 -16.04
C PRO A 20 3.35 45.75 -14.58
N LEU A 21 4.55 46.23 -14.23
CA LEU A 21 5.14 46.94 -13.07
C LEU A 21 4.38 48.13 -12.41
N GLN A 22 4.52 48.32 -11.08
CA GLN A 22 5.31 49.38 -10.38
C GLN A 22 5.11 49.43 -8.83
N GLY A 23 6.19 49.73 -8.09
CA GLY A 23 6.37 49.64 -6.61
C GLY A 23 5.89 50.86 -5.77
N PRO A 24 6.51 51.24 -4.62
CA PRO A 24 7.90 51.01 -4.15
C PRO A 24 8.07 50.61 -2.65
N GLY A 25 9.32 50.32 -2.23
CA GLY A 25 9.80 50.69 -0.87
C GLY A 25 10.65 49.69 -0.07
N GLY A 26 11.96 49.95 0.00
CA GLY A 26 12.88 49.57 1.10
C GLY A 26 13.39 48.12 1.09
N GLY A 27 14.67 47.78 1.16
CA GLY A 27 15.87 48.51 1.58
C GLY A 27 16.69 47.56 2.47
N GLY A 28 17.86 47.09 2.03
CA GLY A 28 18.75 46.29 2.87
C GLY A 28 19.82 45.53 2.11
N ARG A 29 21.02 46.11 2.02
CA ARG A 29 22.21 45.61 1.32
C ARG A 29 22.98 44.60 2.18
N CYS A 30 23.79 43.75 1.55
CA CYS A 30 25.14 43.45 2.03
C CYS A 30 26.11 43.28 0.84
N ARG A 31 27.31 43.82 1.02
CA ARG A 31 28.25 44.31 0.00
C ARG A 31 29.22 43.25 -0.53
N ASP A 32 29.58 43.42 -1.80
CA ASP A 32 30.79 42.88 -2.45
C ASP A 32 32.08 43.34 -1.78
N HIS A 33 33.09 42.46 -1.79
CA HIS A 33 34.48 42.86 -1.84
C HIS A 33 35.23 42.19 -3.00
N ALA A 34 35.74 43.07 -3.87
CA ALA A 34 37.00 43.01 -4.62
C ALA A 34 37.09 42.14 -5.89
N ARG A 35 36.98 42.86 -7.02
CA ARG A 35 37.59 42.59 -8.35
C ARG A 35 39.05 42.13 -8.27
N ARG A 36 39.40 41.16 -9.14
CA ARG A 36 40.57 41.25 -10.03
C ARG A 36 40.15 40.91 -11.46
N GLU A 37 40.59 41.75 -12.38
CA GLU A 37 40.30 41.71 -13.81
C GLU A 37 41.05 40.57 -14.52
N GLY A 38 40.45 40.07 -15.61
CA GLY A 38 41.24 39.75 -16.80
C GLY A 38 41.24 38.33 -17.35
N THR A 39 40.07 37.75 -17.67
CA THR A 39 40.00 36.80 -18.80
C THR A 39 38.64 36.89 -19.48
N ARG A 40 38.63 37.27 -20.77
CA ARG A 40 37.45 37.20 -21.64
C ARG A 40 37.04 35.74 -21.84
N THR A 41 36.13 35.23 -21.03
CA THR A 41 35.40 33.98 -21.35
C THR A 41 34.23 34.35 -22.24
N ARG A 42 34.24 33.84 -23.47
CA ARG A 42 33.12 33.95 -24.41
C ARG A 42 31.87 33.41 -23.73
N PHE A 43 30.79 34.19 -23.74
CA PHE A 43 29.47 33.70 -23.39
C PHE A 43 29.15 32.50 -24.29
N SER A 44 29.02 31.32 -23.68
CA SER A 44 28.43 30.16 -24.34
C SER A 44 26.94 30.48 -24.55
N PRO A 45 26.38 30.34 -25.76
CA PRO A 45 24.98 30.64 -25.98
C PRO A 45 24.11 29.72 -25.12
N VAL A 46 23.04 30.29 -24.57
CA VAL A 46 21.92 29.57 -23.96
C VAL A 46 21.57 28.38 -24.87
N PRO A 47 21.50 27.14 -24.37
CA PRO A 47 21.13 26.01 -25.22
C PRO A 47 19.75 26.29 -25.84
N PRO A 48 19.53 25.92 -27.11
CA PRO A 48 18.25 26.17 -27.75
C PRO A 48 17.13 25.51 -26.94
N VAL A 49 16.00 26.20 -26.84
CA VAL A 49 14.73 25.62 -26.40
C VAL A 49 14.56 24.29 -27.14
N PRO A 50 14.29 23.16 -26.46
CA PRO A 50 14.21 21.88 -27.14
C PRO A 50 13.17 21.97 -28.26
N PRO A 51 13.45 21.41 -29.44
CA PRO A 51 12.49 21.44 -30.54
C PRO A 51 11.18 20.81 -30.06
N VAL A 52 10.05 21.38 -30.48
CA VAL A 52 8.72 20.82 -30.26
C VAL A 52 8.78 19.33 -30.60
N MET A 53 8.71 18.48 -29.57
CA MET A 53 8.92 17.05 -29.72
C MET A 53 7.80 16.49 -30.59
N ARG A 54 8.15 15.75 -31.66
CA ARG A 54 7.13 15.19 -32.56
C ARG A 54 6.23 14.24 -31.77
N ARG A 55 4.94 14.18 -32.13
CA ARG A 55 3.92 13.36 -31.46
C ARG A 55 4.32 11.88 -31.35
N ASP A 56 4.98 11.36 -32.38
CA ASP A 56 5.51 9.98 -32.41
C ASP A 56 6.67 9.77 -31.42
N THR A 57 7.48 10.82 -31.17
CA THR A 57 8.53 10.82 -30.16
C THR A 57 7.94 10.88 -28.76
N MET A 58 6.87 11.64 -28.55
CA MET A 58 6.17 11.74 -27.27
C MET A 58 5.51 10.40 -26.88
N THR A 59 4.87 9.74 -27.85
CA THR A 59 4.29 8.39 -27.67
C THR A 59 5.36 7.37 -27.30
N ARG A 60 6.54 7.42 -27.94
CA ARG A 60 7.68 6.59 -27.54
C ARG A 60 8.18 6.92 -26.14
N MET A 61 8.27 8.20 -25.76
CA MET A 61 8.76 8.60 -24.43
C MET A 61 7.86 8.10 -23.31
N ASP A 62 6.54 8.11 -23.51
CA ASP A 62 5.57 7.53 -22.57
C ASP A 62 5.82 6.03 -22.35
N GLU A 63 6.17 5.28 -23.41
CA GLU A 63 6.52 3.85 -23.31
C GLU A 63 7.85 3.59 -22.59
N LEU A 64 8.79 4.55 -22.55
CA LEU A 64 10.07 4.41 -21.86
C LEU A 64 10.06 4.97 -20.43
N ALA A 65 9.03 5.75 -20.10
CA ALA A 65 8.95 6.52 -18.87
C ALA A 65 8.74 5.62 -17.65
N THR A 66 9.46 5.93 -16.57
CA THR A 66 9.23 5.32 -15.26
C THR A 66 8.32 6.25 -14.44
N GLY A 67 7.14 5.78 -14.08
CA GLY A 67 6.10 6.59 -13.44
C GLY A 67 6.23 6.69 -11.91
N PHE A 68 6.25 7.90 -11.39
CA PHE A 68 6.26 8.20 -9.95
C PHE A 68 4.94 8.82 -9.49
N ILE A 69 4.48 8.46 -8.29
CA ILE A 69 3.25 9.00 -7.74
C ILE A 69 3.49 10.43 -7.24
N PRO A 70 2.57 11.39 -7.48
CA PRO A 70 2.69 12.75 -6.95
C PRO A 70 3.04 12.78 -5.45
N GLY A 71 3.90 13.72 -5.05
CA GLY A 71 4.46 13.80 -3.70
C GLY A 71 5.66 12.88 -3.45
N THR A 72 6.06 12.06 -4.43
CA THR A 72 7.32 11.31 -4.34
C THR A 72 8.50 12.28 -4.40
N MET A 73 9.35 12.25 -3.39
CA MET A 73 10.52 13.10 -3.28
C MET A 73 11.74 12.42 -3.92
N LEU A 74 12.29 13.01 -4.98
CA LEU A 74 13.52 12.54 -5.60
C LEU A 74 14.72 13.32 -5.04
N ARG A 75 15.81 12.61 -4.72
CA ARG A 75 17.06 13.26 -4.30
C ARG A 75 17.66 14.02 -5.49
N THR A 76 17.87 15.31 -5.29
CA THR A 76 18.63 16.19 -6.19
C THR A 76 19.93 16.64 -5.50
N PRO A 77 20.89 17.25 -6.22
CA PRO A 77 22.09 17.82 -5.60
C PRO A 77 21.80 18.88 -4.53
N SER A 78 20.66 19.58 -4.62
CA SER A 78 20.26 20.65 -3.70
C SER A 78 19.33 20.18 -2.57
N GLY A 79 19.00 18.88 -2.52
CA GLY A 79 18.06 18.31 -1.55
C GLY A 79 16.96 17.49 -2.21
N ASP A 80 15.99 17.06 -1.41
CA ASP A 80 14.86 16.27 -1.91
C ASP A 80 13.79 17.19 -2.51
N VAL A 81 13.37 16.92 -3.76
CA VAL A 81 12.37 17.71 -4.49
C VAL A 81 11.23 16.79 -4.93
N ALA A 82 9.99 17.25 -4.77
CA ALA A 82 8.81 16.50 -5.19
C ALA A 82 8.80 16.33 -6.72
N VAL A 83 8.38 15.17 -7.20
CA VAL A 83 8.48 14.81 -8.62
C VAL A 83 7.73 15.77 -9.53
N GLU A 84 6.57 16.26 -9.09
CA GLU A 84 5.75 17.26 -9.79
C GLU A 84 6.40 18.64 -9.94
N ASN A 85 7.45 18.92 -9.16
CA ASN A 85 8.16 20.20 -9.18
C ASN A 85 9.48 20.12 -9.98
N LEU A 86 9.77 18.99 -10.62
CA LEU A 86 10.93 18.81 -11.47
C LEU A 86 10.57 19.09 -12.94
N GLY A 87 11.56 19.53 -13.71
CA GLY A 87 11.43 19.81 -15.13
C GLY A 87 12.54 19.17 -15.97
N PRO A 88 12.37 19.16 -17.31
CA PRO A 88 13.45 18.80 -18.22
C PRO A 88 14.69 19.68 -17.99
N GLY A 89 15.87 19.06 -17.90
CA GLY A 89 17.14 19.73 -17.61
C GLY A 89 17.56 19.68 -16.15
N ASP A 90 16.64 19.44 -15.20
CA ASP A 90 16.97 19.21 -13.81
C ASP A 90 17.78 17.92 -13.63
N CYS A 91 18.49 17.83 -12.51
CA CYS A 91 19.34 16.68 -12.19
C CYS A 91 18.84 15.97 -10.94
N VAL A 92 18.77 14.65 -11.02
CA VAL A 92 18.58 13.75 -9.88
C VAL A 92 19.89 13.05 -9.55
N LEU A 93 20.08 12.69 -8.29
CA LEU A 93 21.23 11.95 -7.80
C LEU A 93 20.96 10.45 -7.90
N ALA A 94 21.82 9.73 -8.61
CA ALA A 94 21.81 8.27 -8.62
C ALA A 94 22.37 7.70 -7.31
N ALA A 95 21.99 6.48 -6.97
CA ALA A 95 22.52 5.73 -5.83
C ALA A 95 24.05 5.52 -5.91
N SER A 96 24.62 5.53 -7.12
CA SER A 96 26.07 5.52 -7.36
C SER A 96 26.77 6.85 -7.02
N GLY A 97 26.01 7.93 -6.75
CA GLY A 97 26.52 9.29 -6.58
C GLY A 97 26.64 10.09 -7.87
N GLU A 98 26.40 9.48 -9.03
CA GLU A 98 26.39 10.20 -10.30
C GLU A 98 25.15 11.08 -10.46
N MET A 99 25.31 12.24 -11.10
CA MET A 99 24.18 13.06 -11.51
C MET A 99 23.58 12.51 -12.81
N ARG A 100 22.25 12.47 -12.87
CA ARG A 100 21.48 12.10 -14.06
C ARG A 100 20.53 13.22 -14.43
N ARG A 101 20.56 13.60 -15.70
CA ARG A 101 19.72 14.68 -16.23
C ARG A 101 18.36 14.13 -16.62
N ILE A 102 17.31 14.84 -16.25
CA ILE A 102 15.96 14.58 -16.73
C ILE A 102 15.87 15.07 -18.17
N CYS A 103 15.70 14.16 -19.11
CA CYS A 103 15.48 14.48 -20.53
C CYS A 103 14.02 14.78 -20.82
N TRP A 104 13.12 14.12 -20.09
CA TRP A 104 11.69 14.30 -20.22
C TRP A 104 10.99 13.98 -18.89
N ILE A 105 9.95 14.75 -18.60
CA ILE A 105 9.03 14.50 -17.49
C ILE A 105 7.63 14.95 -17.91
N GLY A 106 6.62 14.14 -17.59
CA GLY A 106 5.23 14.42 -17.93
C GLY A 106 4.25 13.49 -17.25
N LEU A 107 2.96 13.84 -17.26
CA LEU A 107 1.91 12.98 -16.74
C LEU A 107 1.63 11.83 -17.72
N ILE A 108 1.64 10.60 -17.21
CA ILE A 108 1.30 9.37 -17.94
C ILE A 108 0.24 8.59 -17.17
N ALA A 109 -0.51 7.74 -17.87
CA ALA A 109 -1.43 6.82 -17.23
C ALA A 109 -0.65 5.66 -16.55
N ALA A 110 -0.80 5.51 -15.24
CA ALA A 110 -0.16 4.44 -14.47
C ALA A 110 -0.63 3.03 -14.90
N HIS A 111 -1.88 2.92 -15.36
CA HIS A 111 -2.50 1.69 -15.83
C HIS A 111 -3.27 1.99 -17.12
N PRO A 112 -2.83 1.51 -18.30
CA PRO A 112 -3.59 1.71 -19.52
C PRO A 112 -4.96 1.00 -19.42
N PRO A 113 -6.05 1.62 -19.93
CA PRO A 113 -7.44 1.20 -19.67
C PRO A 113 -7.84 -0.19 -20.20
N THR A 114 -6.95 -0.91 -20.89
CA THR A 114 -7.23 -2.19 -21.55
C THR A 114 -6.90 -3.44 -20.72
N VAL A 115 -6.29 -3.32 -19.52
CA VAL A 115 -6.06 -4.47 -18.62
C VAL A 115 -7.12 -4.52 -17.53
N GLY A 116 -7.96 -5.54 -17.57
CA GLY A 116 -9.12 -5.69 -16.69
C GLY A 116 -8.79 -5.71 -15.20
N ARG A 117 -8.99 -4.57 -14.52
CA ARG A 117 -9.46 -4.32 -13.14
C ARG A 117 -9.17 -5.28 -11.96
N ARG A 118 -8.20 -6.20 -12.03
CA ARG A 118 -7.62 -6.89 -10.86
C ARG A 118 -6.20 -6.42 -10.50
N ASP A 119 -5.48 -5.84 -11.46
CA ASP A 119 -4.07 -5.45 -11.29
C ASP A 119 -3.85 -3.93 -11.19
N ALA A 120 -4.93 -3.15 -11.04
CA ALA A 120 -4.88 -1.70 -10.84
C ALA A 120 -4.71 -1.36 -9.34
N TYR A 121 -3.53 -1.67 -8.82
CA TYR A 121 -3.14 -1.40 -7.44
C TYR A 121 -1.76 -0.74 -7.39
N LEU A 122 -1.48 -0.09 -6.27
CA LEU A 122 -0.16 0.41 -5.94
C LEU A 122 0.45 -0.44 -4.84
N VAL A 123 1.77 -0.39 -4.74
CA VAL A 123 2.47 -0.91 -3.58
C VAL A 123 2.80 0.27 -2.68
N HIS A 124 2.21 0.28 -1.48
CA HIS A 124 2.62 1.17 -0.41
C HIS A 124 3.80 0.54 0.32
N VAL A 125 4.87 1.31 0.45
CA VAL A 125 6.08 0.98 1.20
C VAL A 125 6.13 1.96 2.36
N ALA A 126 5.84 1.49 3.58
CA ALA A 126 5.86 2.32 4.77
C ALA A 126 7.26 2.88 5.05
N ALA A 127 7.33 4.03 5.72
CA ALA A 127 8.58 4.56 6.22
C ALA A 127 9.33 3.48 7.04
N HIS A 128 10.63 3.36 6.80
CA HIS A 128 11.53 2.41 7.45
C HIS A 128 11.28 0.92 7.15
N ALA A 129 10.43 0.59 6.17
CA ALA A 129 10.01 -0.78 5.86
C ALA A 129 11.12 -1.68 5.29
N CYS A 130 12.00 -1.12 4.46
CA CYS A 130 13.10 -1.87 3.84
C CYS A 130 14.35 -1.90 4.74
N ALA A 131 14.64 -0.79 5.39
CA ALA A 131 15.69 -0.64 6.41
C ALA A 131 15.41 0.63 7.24
N GLN A 132 16.15 0.86 8.32
CA GLN A 132 16.03 2.11 9.08
C GLN A 132 16.25 3.33 8.16
N GLY A 133 15.21 4.15 7.98
CA GLY A 133 15.24 5.34 7.12
C GLY A 133 15.09 5.03 5.62
N ARG A 134 14.70 3.80 5.26
CA ARG A 134 14.46 3.37 3.89
C ARG A 134 13.09 2.70 3.73
N PRO A 135 12.14 3.34 3.04
CA PRO A 135 12.15 4.76 2.69
C PRO A 135 12.14 5.65 3.95
N ALA A 136 12.57 6.90 3.86
CA ALA A 136 12.59 7.86 4.98
C ALA A 136 11.18 8.39 5.33
N ARG A 137 10.23 8.20 4.42
CA ARG A 137 8.80 8.49 4.54
C ARG A 137 8.04 7.48 3.69
N ASP A 138 6.74 7.36 3.88
CA ASP A 138 5.91 6.47 3.08
C ASP A 138 6.10 6.74 1.58
N LEU A 139 6.19 5.67 0.79
CA LEU A 139 6.37 5.74 -0.65
C LEU A 139 5.33 4.85 -1.32
N GLN A 140 4.60 5.40 -2.29
CA GLN A 140 3.73 4.64 -3.16
C GLN A 140 4.41 4.45 -4.51
N VAL A 141 4.42 3.23 -5.01
CA VAL A 141 5.01 2.89 -6.30
C VAL A 141 4.09 2.00 -7.12
N LEU A 142 4.33 1.98 -8.43
CA LEU A 142 3.71 1.01 -9.31
C LEU A 142 4.19 -0.41 -8.97
N PRO A 143 3.36 -1.46 -9.17
CA PRO A 143 3.72 -2.84 -8.84
C PRO A 143 5.03 -3.33 -9.48
N ASP A 144 5.32 -2.82 -10.68
CA ASP A 144 6.44 -3.25 -11.51
C ASP A 144 7.70 -2.41 -11.29
N MET A 145 7.62 -1.42 -10.40
CA MET A 145 8.74 -0.56 -10.05
C MET A 145 9.86 -1.38 -9.41
N ALA A 146 11.04 -1.40 -10.03
CA ALA A 146 12.19 -2.14 -9.54
C ALA A 146 12.87 -1.38 -8.39
N MET A 147 12.87 -1.97 -7.19
CA MET A 147 13.40 -1.35 -5.97
C MET A 147 14.61 -2.11 -5.41
N GLY A 148 15.49 -1.35 -4.76
CA GLY A 148 16.57 -1.87 -3.92
C GLY A 148 16.26 -1.64 -2.44
N GLN A 149 16.85 -2.44 -1.56
CA GLN A 149 16.90 -2.21 -0.12
C GLN A 149 18.13 -1.37 0.27
N SER A 150 19.20 -1.44 -0.52
CA SER A 150 20.41 -0.63 -0.35
C SER A 150 20.89 0.04 -1.63
N VAL A 151 21.64 1.13 -1.45
CA VAL A 151 22.26 1.91 -2.54
C VAL A 151 23.35 1.12 -3.27
N HIS A 152 23.87 0.07 -2.64
CA HIS A 152 24.88 -0.84 -3.18
C HIS A 152 24.27 -2.17 -3.65
N ASP A 153 22.95 -2.21 -3.88
CA ASP A 153 22.31 -3.43 -4.32
C ASP A 153 22.68 -3.76 -5.77
N GLU A 154 23.31 -4.91 -5.95
CA GLU A 154 23.61 -5.48 -7.28
C GLU A 154 22.36 -6.03 -8.00
N VAL A 155 21.23 -6.09 -7.28
CA VAL A 155 19.94 -6.58 -7.77
C VAL A 155 18.80 -5.68 -7.33
N LEU A 156 17.86 -5.41 -8.24
CA LEU A 156 16.57 -4.81 -7.93
C LEU A 156 15.47 -5.87 -8.01
N VAL A 157 14.40 -5.66 -7.25
CA VAL A 157 13.24 -6.55 -7.24
C VAL A 157 11.99 -5.70 -7.41
N PRO A 158 11.04 -6.07 -8.29
CA PRO A 158 9.80 -5.33 -8.45
C PRO A 158 9.03 -5.22 -7.13
N ALA A 159 8.36 -4.10 -6.91
CA ALA A 159 7.65 -3.83 -5.65
C ALA A 159 6.62 -4.88 -5.29
N ARG A 160 5.87 -5.40 -6.27
CA ARG A 160 4.91 -6.51 -6.06
C ARG A 160 5.58 -7.77 -5.52
N GLU A 161 6.85 -7.98 -5.86
CA GLU A 161 7.55 -9.18 -5.41
C GLU A 161 8.04 -9.05 -3.95
N LEU A 162 8.09 -7.82 -3.43
CA LEU A 162 8.54 -7.49 -2.07
C LEU A 162 7.38 -7.23 -1.09
N THR A 163 6.13 -7.40 -1.51
CA THR A 163 4.99 -7.30 -0.59
C THR A 163 5.12 -8.30 0.55
N ASN A 164 4.82 -7.85 1.75
CA ASN A 164 4.77 -8.68 2.95
C ASN A 164 3.42 -8.57 3.68
N GLY A 165 2.44 -7.86 3.12
CA GLY A 165 1.10 -7.70 3.70
C GLY A 165 1.05 -6.86 4.98
N ALA A 166 2.18 -6.31 5.42
CA ALA A 166 2.32 -5.48 6.61
C ALA A 166 2.90 -4.10 6.25
N THR A 167 4.22 -3.95 6.33
CA THR A 167 4.93 -2.68 6.05
C THR A 167 5.09 -2.41 4.56
N ILE A 168 4.91 -3.42 3.72
CA ILE A 168 4.85 -3.30 2.25
C ILE A 168 3.59 -4.02 1.79
N ALA A 169 2.58 -3.25 1.40
CA ALA A 169 1.24 -3.78 1.14
C ALA A 169 0.66 -3.23 -0.17
N THR A 170 -0.22 -4.02 -0.77
CA THR A 170 -1.00 -3.56 -1.92
C THR A 170 -2.12 -2.63 -1.45
N VAL A 171 -2.29 -1.51 -2.15
CA VAL A 171 -3.37 -0.55 -1.90
C VAL A 171 -4.15 -0.33 -3.19
N PRO A 172 -5.48 -0.16 -3.13
CA PRO A 172 -6.28 0.11 -4.33
C PRO A 172 -5.75 1.34 -5.08
N GLY A 173 -5.44 1.17 -6.37
CA GLY A 173 -4.79 2.21 -7.20
C GLY A 173 -5.73 2.86 -8.21
N GLY A 174 -6.73 2.12 -8.72
CA GLY A 174 -7.67 2.65 -9.72
C GLY A 174 -6.97 3.09 -11.01
N VAL A 175 -7.62 3.95 -11.80
CA VAL A 175 -6.95 4.65 -12.91
C VAL A 175 -6.35 5.91 -12.33
N MET A 176 -5.02 6.04 -12.40
CA MET A 176 -4.27 7.16 -11.83
C MET A 176 -3.28 7.72 -12.85
N GLU A 177 -3.04 9.03 -12.76
CA GLU A 177 -1.95 9.70 -13.47
C GLU A 177 -0.69 9.73 -12.58
N CYS A 178 0.45 9.40 -13.15
CA CYS A 178 1.74 9.47 -12.49
C CYS A 178 2.72 10.30 -13.32
N TRP A 179 3.78 10.80 -12.67
CA TRP A 179 4.85 11.55 -13.33
C TRP A 179 5.85 10.58 -13.94
N GLY A 180 5.74 10.38 -15.24
CA GLY A 180 6.71 9.64 -16.02
C GLY A 180 8.01 10.44 -16.14
N ILE A 181 9.15 9.80 -15.86
CA ILE A 181 10.48 10.40 -16.00
C ILE A 181 11.32 9.56 -16.96
N VAL A 182 12.05 10.25 -17.82
CA VAL A 182 13.13 9.70 -18.65
C VAL A 182 14.43 10.44 -18.37
N LEU A 183 15.47 9.68 -18.04
CA LEU A 183 16.81 10.19 -17.78
C LEU A 183 17.70 10.09 -19.03
N ASP A 184 18.78 10.86 -19.04
CA ASP A 184 19.83 10.79 -20.06
C ASP A 184 20.47 9.40 -20.17
N ARG A 185 20.61 8.71 -19.02
CA ARG A 185 20.91 7.29 -18.93
C ARG A 185 20.11 6.65 -17.80
N ALA A 186 19.73 5.39 -18.01
CA ALA A 186 19.12 4.59 -16.96
C ALA A 186 20.00 4.56 -15.70
N ALA A 187 19.35 4.62 -14.55
CA ALA A 187 20.02 4.69 -13.27
C ALA A 187 19.10 4.25 -12.13
N VAL A 188 19.70 3.92 -10.99
CA VAL A 188 18.98 3.79 -9.73
C VAL A 188 18.98 5.15 -9.04
N VAL A 189 17.82 5.75 -8.84
CA VAL A 189 17.65 7.04 -8.15
C VAL A 189 17.17 6.83 -6.72
N LEU A 190 17.21 7.87 -5.89
CA LEU A 190 16.67 7.80 -4.53
C LEU A 190 15.29 8.47 -4.48
N ALA A 191 14.23 7.66 -4.36
CA ALA A 191 12.85 8.09 -4.20
C ALA A 191 12.40 7.91 -2.75
N ASN A 192 12.08 9.00 -2.06
CA ASN A 192 11.85 9.02 -0.61
C ASN A 192 13.01 8.36 0.17
N GLY A 193 14.24 8.39 -0.36
CA GLY A 193 15.41 7.72 0.19
C GLY A 193 15.53 6.21 -0.14
N LEU A 194 14.56 5.63 -0.85
CA LEU A 194 14.62 4.25 -1.34
C LEU A 194 15.24 4.20 -2.75
N PRO A 195 16.19 3.28 -3.01
CA PRO A 195 16.73 3.05 -4.35
C PRO A 195 15.65 2.52 -5.30
N VAL A 196 15.41 3.22 -6.41
CA VAL A 196 14.42 2.87 -7.44
C VAL A 196 15.03 2.98 -8.83
N GLY A 197 14.85 1.95 -9.65
CA GLY A 197 15.37 1.92 -11.03
C GLY A 197 14.51 2.75 -11.99
N VAL A 198 15.13 3.67 -12.73
CA VAL A 198 14.51 4.51 -13.76
C VAL A 198 15.11 4.21 -15.12
N GLY A 199 14.27 3.93 -16.12
CA GLY A 199 14.69 3.59 -17.49
C GLY A 199 15.38 2.22 -17.62
N MET A 200 15.36 1.40 -16.56
CA MET A 200 16.10 0.14 -16.47
C MET A 200 15.60 -0.94 -17.43
N ALA A 201 14.31 -0.93 -17.80
CA ALA A 201 13.73 -1.90 -18.74
C ALA A 201 14.33 -1.82 -20.16
N GLN A 202 14.99 -0.73 -20.50
CA GLN A 202 15.55 -0.46 -21.83
C GLN A 202 17.07 -0.23 -21.80
N ALA A 203 17.70 -0.39 -20.64
CA ALA A 203 19.10 -0.11 -20.49
C ALA A 203 19.97 -1.19 -21.14
N ARG A 204 21.03 -0.78 -21.84
CA ARG A 204 22.04 -1.71 -22.37
C ARG A 204 22.84 -2.33 -21.20
N PRO A 205 23.34 -3.57 -21.33
CA PRO A 205 24.23 -4.16 -20.33
C PRO A 205 25.46 -3.25 -20.15
N GLY A 206 25.62 -2.66 -18.95
CA GLY A 206 26.63 -1.63 -18.72
C GLY A 206 26.63 -1.06 -17.30
N GLY A 207 26.75 -1.91 -16.28
CA GLY A 207 26.91 -1.48 -14.87
C GLY A 207 25.60 -1.20 -14.11
N LEU A 208 24.46 -1.67 -14.62
CA LEU A 208 23.17 -1.52 -13.97
C LEU A 208 22.74 -2.81 -13.25
N PRO A 209 22.14 -2.72 -12.05
CA PRO A 209 21.68 -3.89 -11.31
C PRO A 209 20.70 -4.76 -12.11
N ARG A 210 20.79 -6.08 -11.92
CA ARG A 210 19.85 -7.02 -12.54
C ARG A 210 18.48 -6.92 -11.87
N ILE A 211 17.40 -7.06 -12.62
CA ILE A 211 16.05 -7.18 -12.06
C ILE A 211 15.72 -8.66 -11.88
N LEU A 212 15.43 -9.09 -10.66
CA LEU A 212 14.98 -10.44 -10.35
C LEU A 212 13.52 -10.44 -9.91
N THR A 213 12.74 -11.35 -10.47
CA THR A 213 11.32 -11.54 -10.12
C THR A 213 11.08 -12.75 -9.22
N ARG A 214 12.07 -13.65 -9.10
CA ARG A 214 11.96 -14.90 -8.32
C ARG A 214 13.33 -15.48 -7.97
N GLY A 215 13.32 -16.54 -7.16
CA GLY A 215 14.50 -17.32 -6.79
C GLY A 215 15.02 -17.02 -5.37
N PRO A 216 16.11 -17.69 -4.95
CA PRO A 216 16.57 -17.67 -3.56
C PRO A 216 16.87 -16.28 -2.99
N LEU A 217 17.41 -15.37 -3.82
CA LEU A 217 17.69 -14.00 -3.39
C LEU A 217 16.41 -13.20 -3.12
N VAL A 218 15.36 -13.38 -3.94
CA VAL A 218 14.06 -12.73 -3.73
C VAL A 218 13.41 -13.29 -2.47
N ALA A 219 13.46 -14.61 -2.28
CA ALA A 219 12.96 -15.25 -1.06
C ALA A 219 13.68 -14.74 0.21
N ALA A 220 15.01 -14.61 0.15
CA ALA A 220 15.80 -14.05 1.26
C ALA A 220 15.44 -12.59 1.55
N ARG A 221 15.19 -11.76 0.52
CA ARG A 221 14.73 -10.38 0.70
C ARG A 221 13.36 -10.31 1.36
N ARG A 222 12.41 -11.16 0.98
CA ARG A 222 11.09 -11.25 1.64
C ARG A 222 11.21 -11.64 3.11
N ALA A 223 12.03 -12.66 3.40
CA ALA A 223 12.29 -13.08 4.78
C ALA A 223 12.90 -11.93 5.62
N GLY A 224 13.85 -11.18 5.06
CA GLY A 224 14.42 -10.00 5.71
C GLY A 224 13.37 -8.90 5.97
N LEU A 225 12.47 -8.64 5.03
CA LEU A 225 11.37 -7.68 5.18
C LEU A 225 10.35 -8.11 6.24
N ALA A 226 10.08 -9.42 6.37
CA ALA A 226 9.24 -9.94 7.44
C ALA A 226 9.89 -9.74 8.83
N GLY A 227 11.19 -10.02 8.96
CA GLY A 227 11.95 -9.71 10.18
C GLY A 227 11.93 -8.20 10.50
N ARG A 228 12.09 -7.35 9.48
CA ARG A 228 12.01 -5.90 9.65
C ARG A 228 10.64 -5.43 10.12
N ALA A 229 9.55 -6.01 9.61
CA ALA A 229 8.20 -5.70 10.10
C ALA A 229 8.06 -6.04 11.59
N GLN A 230 8.64 -7.15 12.05
CA GLN A 230 8.67 -7.50 13.47
C GLN A 230 9.46 -6.50 14.32
N ASP A 231 10.63 -6.04 13.83
CA ASP A 231 11.40 -4.98 14.48
C ASP A 231 10.60 -3.67 14.61
N MET A 232 9.69 -3.43 13.66
CA MET A 232 8.75 -2.30 13.68
C MET A 232 7.51 -2.55 14.55
N GLY A 233 7.46 -3.66 15.30
CA GLY A 233 6.43 -4.00 16.27
C GLY A 233 5.24 -4.78 15.71
N TRP A 234 5.27 -5.18 14.44
CA TRP A 234 4.24 -6.05 13.88
C TRP A 234 4.37 -7.46 14.46
N ARG A 235 3.24 -8.09 14.77
CA ARG A 235 3.22 -9.43 15.37
C ARG A 235 2.50 -10.42 14.47
N VAL A 236 2.96 -11.65 14.48
CA VAL A 236 2.27 -12.75 13.81
C VAL A 236 1.21 -13.30 14.76
N SER A 237 0.01 -13.57 14.24
CA SER A 237 -1.08 -14.22 14.97
C SER A 237 -1.71 -15.31 14.12
N THR A 238 -2.10 -16.41 14.76
CA THR A 238 -2.91 -17.47 14.16
C THR A 238 -4.41 -17.19 14.27
N CYS A 239 -4.81 -16.07 14.89
CA CYS A 239 -6.21 -15.71 15.03
C CYS A 239 -6.78 -15.20 13.69
N MET A 240 -7.50 -16.09 13.01
CA MET A 240 -8.10 -15.81 11.69
C MET A 240 -9.48 -15.15 11.76
N ASP A 241 -9.91 -14.64 12.93
CA ASP A 241 -11.24 -14.03 13.15
C ASP A 241 -12.40 -14.83 12.53
N VAL A 242 -12.40 -16.15 12.76
CA VAL A 242 -13.38 -17.07 12.17
C VAL A 242 -14.77 -16.75 12.70
N HIS A 243 -15.71 -16.46 11.80
CA HIS A 243 -17.10 -16.18 12.16
C HIS A 243 -18.06 -16.59 11.04
N ALA A 244 -19.34 -16.71 11.38
CA ALA A 244 -20.38 -16.94 10.39
C ALA A 244 -21.12 -15.64 10.08
N MET A 245 -21.51 -15.47 8.82
CA MET A 245 -22.48 -14.49 8.36
C MET A 245 -23.73 -15.26 7.96
N VAL A 246 -24.83 -15.04 8.68
CA VAL A 246 -26.13 -15.70 8.47
C VAL A 246 -27.14 -14.64 8.08
N ASP A 247 -27.64 -14.70 6.85
CA ASP A 247 -28.58 -13.74 6.26
C ASP A 247 -28.17 -12.28 6.50
N GLY A 248 -26.88 -12.00 6.33
CA GLY A 248 -26.28 -10.66 6.48
C GLY A 248 -25.92 -10.27 7.92
N ARG A 249 -26.18 -11.12 8.92
CA ARG A 249 -25.83 -10.86 10.32
C ARG A 249 -24.61 -11.65 10.74
N ARG A 250 -23.69 -11.00 11.46
CA ARG A 250 -22.53 -11.64 12.05
C ARG A 250 -22.96 -12.48 13.25
N LEU A 251 -22.67 -13.78 13.18
CA LEU A 251 -22.85 -14.74 14.25
C LEU A 251 -21.47 -15.11 14.80
N ARG A 252 -21.26 -14.86 16.09
CA ARG A 252 -20.09 -15.40 16.81
C ARG A 252 -20.35 -16.86 17.12
N GLY A 253 -19.44 -17.73 16.70
CA GLY A 253 -19.45 -19.14 17.06
C GLY A 253 -18.55 -19.43 18.25
N ASP A 254 -18.63 -20.64 18.76
CA ASP A 254 -17.60 -21.18 19.65
C ASP A 254 -16.42 -21.63 18.79
N VAL A 255 -15.26 -20.98 18.94
CA VAL A 255 -14.06 -21.25 18.16
C VAL A 255 -12.92 -21.56 19.12
N LYS A 256 -12.49 -22.82 19.14
CA LYS A 256 -11.46 -23.31 20.05
C LYS A 256 -10.68 -24.45 19.43
N ASP A 257 -9.35 -24.42 19.56
CA ASP A 257 -8.44 -25.52 19.21
C ASP A 257 -8.67 -26.10 17.78
N GLY A 258 -8.88 -25.23 16.79
CA GLY A 258 -9.11 -25.63 15.39
C GLY A 258 -10.53 -26.13 15.09
N VAL A 259 -11.48 -25.95 16.00
CA VAL A 259 -12.88 -26.28 15.80
C VAL A 259 -13.71 -25.01 15.90
N ALA A 260 -14.52 -24.73 14.88
CA ALA A 260 -15.51 -23.65 14.89
C ALA A 260 -16.94 -24.22 14.80
N CYS A 261 -17.78 -23.85 15.75
CA CYS A 261 -19.17 -24.28 15.85
C CYS A 261 -20.12 -23.10 15.74
N PHE A 262 -21.08 -23.18 14.83
CA PHE A 262 -22.11 -22.17 14.59
C PHE A 262 -23.49 -22.81 14.62
N ILE A 263 -24.44 -22.19 15.30
CA ILE A 263 -25.84 -22.64 15.35
C ILE A 263 -26.70 -21.55 14.74
N PHE A 264 -27.52 -21.91 13.75
CA PHE A 264 -28.38 -20.95 13.06
C PHE A 264 -29.74 -21.56 12.66
N PRO A 265 -30.77 -20.73 12.39
CA PRO A 265 -32.09 -21.23 12.03
C PRO A 265 -32.06 -22.06 10.74
N ALA A 266 -32.81 -23.16 10.69
CA ALA A 266 -32.93 -23.99 9.48
C ALA A 266 -33.54 -23.22 8.29
N THR A 267 -34.24 -22.13 8.56
CA THR A 267 -34.81 -21.20 7.57
C THR A 267 -33.77 -20.33 6.88
N ALA A 268 -32.53 -20.26 7.39
CA ALA A 268 -31.46 -19.45 6.83
C ALA A 268 -31.23 -19.74 5.35
N ARG A 269 -30.96 -18.70 4.56
CA ARG A 269 -30.79 -18.80 3.11
C ARG A 269 -29.35 -18.59 2.68
N HIS A 270 -28.66 -17.68 3.37
CA HIS A 270 -27.29 -17.29 3.07
C HIS A 270 -26.43 -17.49 4.29
N VAL A 271 -25.70 -18.61 4.34
CA VAL A 271 -24.71 -18.88 5.37
C VAL A 271 -23.33 -18.83 4.75
N ARG A 272 -22.45 -18.06 5.37
CA ARG A 272 -21.05 -17.96 4.95
C ARG A 272 -20.15 -18.07 6.17
N VAL A 273 -19.09 -18.86 6.09
CA VAL A 273 -17.99 -18.77 7.06
C VAL A 273 -16.97 -17.80 6.48
N VAL A 274 -16.59 -16.81 7.28
CA VAL A 274 -15.63 -15.78 6.94
C VAL A 274 -14.43 -15.95 7.86
N SER A 275 -13.24 -15.83 7.28
CA SER A 275 -11.98 -15.73 8.01
C SER A 275 -11.13 -14.64 7.38
N ARG A 276 -10.10 -14.20 8.11
CA ARG A 276 -8.97 -13.51 7.49
C ARG A 276 -8.35 -14.41 6.42
N THR A 277 -7.58 -13.79 5.55
CA THR A 277 -6.69 -14.50 4.64
C THR A 277 -5.26 -14.07 4.87
N PHE A 278 -4.33 -14.90 4.46
CA PHE A 278 -2.92 -14.58 4.41
C PHE A 278 -2.28 -15.12 3.14
N VAL A 279 -1.13 -14.58 2.78
CA VAL A 279 -0.34 -15.05 1.64
C VAL A 279 0.94 -15.68 2.18
N PRO A 280 1.21 -16.98 1.96
CA PRO A 280 2.40 -17.63 2.49
C PRO A 280 3.72 -16.95 2.10
N ALA A 281 3.82 -16.49 0.85
CA ALA A 281 4.99 -15.78 0.34
C ALA A 281 5.29 -14.45 1.07
N ASP A 282 4.33 -13.88 1.81
CA ASP A 282 4.53 -12.62 2.55
C ASP A 282 5.44 -12.78 3.77
N TRP A 283 5.68 -14.01 4.25
CA TRP A 283 6.49 -14.28 5.45
C TRP A 283 7.43 -15.49 5.32
N ALA A 284 7.08 -16.48 4.49
CA ALA A 284 7.91 -17.65 4.26
C ALA A 284 8.79 -17.50 3.01
N ALA A 285 9.92 -18.21 2.99
CA ALA A 285 10.78 -18.35 1.82
C ALA A 285 10.14 -19.29 0.75
N CYS A 286 8.91 -19.01 0.35
CA CYS A 286 8.14 -19.75 -0.65
C CYS A 286 7.49 -18.81 -1.67
N ASP A 287 7.07 -19.35 -2.82
CA ASP A 287 6.46 -18.56 -3.90
C ASP A 287 4.92 -18.68 -3.95
N ASP A 288 4.28 -19.26 -2.93
CA ASP A 288 2.82 -19.36 -2.86
C ASP A 288 2.19 -17.98 -2.55
N ARG A 289 1.59 -17.38 -3.58
CA ARG A 289 0.95 -16.06 -3.56
C ARG A 289 -0.56 -16.13 -3.34
N ARG A 290 -1.13 -17.30 -3.10
CA ARG A 290 -2.58 -17.45 -2.88
C ARG A 290 -2.98 -16.76 -1.57
N ALA A 291 -4.10 -16.04 -1.58
CA ALA A 291 -4.74 -15.55 -0.37
C ALA A 291 -5.51 -16.70 0.30
N LEU A 292 -4.85 -17.41 1.23
CA LEU A 292 -5.35 -18.59 1.92
C LEU A 292 -6.14 -18.21 3.17
N GLY A 293 -7.33 -18.79 3.33
CA GLY A 293 -8.14 -18.69 4.55
C GLY A 293 -7.81 -19.81 5.53
N LEU A 294 -8.78 -20.71 5.76
CA LEU A 294 -8.65 -21.83 6.69
C LEU A 294 -8.21 -23.10 5.97
N ALA A 295 -7.27 -23.84 6.57
CA ALA A 295 -6.92 -25.20 6.15
C ALA A 295 -7.98 -26.17 6.67
N VAL A 296 -9.10 -26.29 5.95
CA VAL A 296 -10.26 -27.07 6.38
C VAL A 296 -10.00 -28.55 6.20
N ARG A 297 -10.11 -29.31 7.29
CA ARG A 297 -9.98 -30.76 7.34
C ARG A 297 -11.34 -31.44 7.22
N ARG A 298 -12.35 -30.88 7.87
CA ARG A 298 -13.69 -31.45 7.92
C ARG A 298 -14.77 -30.38 8.02
N ILE A 299 -15.87 -30.59 7.30
CA ILE A 299 -17.09 -29.78 7.40
C ILE A 299 -18.21 -30.73 7.78
N SER A 300 -18.98 -30.40 8.81
CA SER A 300 -20.13 -31.20 9.22
C SER A 300 -21.33 -30.31 9.51
N LEU A 301 -22.50 -30.72 9.03
CA LEU A 301 -23.78 -30.07 9.28
C LEU A 301 -24.70 -31.05 10.00
N GLY A 302 -25.58 -30.58 10.88
CA GLY A 302 -26.47 -31.45 11.64
C GLY A 302 -27.46 -30.72 12.53
N ASP A 303 -28.20 -31.49 13.33
CA ASP A 303 -29.03 -30.99 14.44
C ASP A 303 -28.27 -31.00 15.79
N GLY A 304 -26.95 -31.21 15.76
CA GLY A 304 -26.09 -31.40 16.92
C GLY A 304 -26.02 -32.85 17.43
N MET A 305 -27.04 -33.67 17.15
CA MET A 305 -27.06 -35.10 17.50
C MET A 305 -26.69 -35.99 16.31
N ARG A 306 -27.14 -35.61 15.12
CA ARG A 306 -26.85 -36.27 13.84
C ARG A 306 -26.10 -35.30 12.94
N MET A 307 -24.80 -35.48 12.86
CA MET A 307 -23.92 -34.72 11.99
C MET A 307 -23.62 -35.51 10.71
N ALA A 308 -23.77 -34.88 9.55
CA ALA A 308 -23.38 -35.39 8.26
C ALA A 308 -22.21 -34.57 7.73
N GLU A 309 -21.21 -35.26 7.17
CA GLU A 309 -20.05 -34.62 6.59
C GLU A 309 -20.36 -34.06 5.20
N VAL A 310 -19.77 -32.91 4.89
CA VAL A 310 -19.82 -32.30 3.56
C VAL A 310 -18.43 -32.37 2.96
N ASP A 311 -18.30 -33.07 1.85
CA ASP A 311 -17.05 -33.15 1.11
C ASP A 311 -16.67 -31.76 0.55
N PRO A 312 -15.45 -31.25 0.80
CA PRO A 312 -14.95 -30.03 0.17
C PRO A 312 -14.99 -30.05 -1.37
N ALA A 313 -15.04 -31.23 -2.00
CA ALA A 313 -15.21 -31.41 -3.44
C ALA A 313 -16.68 -31.33 -3.90
N ASP A 314 -17.66 -31.19 -2.99
CA ASP A 314 -19.07 -30.98 -3.35
C ASP A 314 -19.18 -29.76 -4.27
N PRO A 315 -19.76 -29.89 -5.49
CA PRO A 315 -19.82 -28.82 -6.48
C PRO A 315 -20.44 -27.51 -5.97
N ARG A 316 -21.28 -27.61 -4.93
CA ARG A 316 -21.96 -26.47 -4.31
C ARG A 316 -21.02 -25.59 -3.48
N ILE A 317 -19.90 -26.13 -3.00
CA ILE A 317 -18.93 -25.40 -2.15
C ILE A 317 -17.50 -25.42 -2.69
N ALA A 318 -17.15 -26.33 -3.61
CA ALA A 318 -15.83 -26.45 -4.20
C ALA A 318 -15.23 -25.12 -4.72
N PRO A 319 -15.98 -24.18 -5.34
CA PRO A 319 -15.43 -22.89 -5.77
C PRO A 319 -14.88 -22.01 -4.63
N ALA A 320 -15.28 -22.27 -3.38
CA ALA A 320 -14.78 -21.56 -2.21
C ALA A 320 -13.38 -22.02 -1.75
N PHE A 321 -12.85 -23.08 -2.34
CA PHE A 321 -11.53 -23.62 -2.02
C PHE A 321 -10.50 -23.26 -3.10
N HIS A 322 -9.23 -23.24 -2.71
CA HIS A 322 -8.12 -23.20 -3.65
C HIS A 322 -7.88 -24.59 -4.22
N ALA A 323 -7.47 -24.64 -5.49
CA ALA A 323 -6.90 -25.86 -6.06
C ALA A 323 -5.58 -26.18 -5.32
N PRO A 324 -5.28 -27.46 -5.04
CA PRO A 324 -3.98 -27.86 -4.49
C PRO A 324 -2.83 -27.41 -5.39
N LEU A 325 -1.68 -27.01 -4.84
CA LEU A 325 -0.51 -26.65 -5.67
C LEU A 325 0.10 -27.87 -6.37
N HIS A 326 -0.09 -29.07 -5.80
CA HIS A 326 0.44 -30.30 -6.34
C HIS A 326 -0.70 -31.24 -6.80
N PRO A 327 -0.58 -31.90 -7.98
CA PRO A 327 -1.66 -32.70 -8.59
C PRO A 327 -2.08 -33.94 -7.78
N ASP A 328 -1.28 -34.37 -6.80
CA ASP A 328 -1.60 -35.42 -5.83
C ASP A 328 -2.37 -34.89 -4.59
N GLY A 329 -2.66 -33.59 -4.53
CA GLY A 329 -3.40 -32.98 -3.44
C GLY A 329 -2.59 -32.69 -2.17
N THR A 330 -1.25 -32.74 -2.26
CA THR A 330 -0.30 -32.71 -1.12
C THR A 330 0.12 -31.31 -0.64
N ASP A 331 -0.76 -30.30 -0.73
CA ASP A 331 -0.53 -29.13 0.12
C ASP A 331 -0.54 -29.65 1.58
N GLY A 332 0.65 -29.85 2.17
CA GLY A 332 0.88 -30.36 3.54
C GLY A 332 1.34 -31.82 3.74
N ALA A 333 2.29 -32.36 2.96
CA ALA A 333 2.97 -33.66 3.21
C ALA A 333 2.10 -34.94 3.11
N GLU A 334 2.75 -36.10 2.96
CA GLU A 334 2.10 -37.42 2.84
C GLU A 334 1.07 -37.65 3.95
N GLY A 335 -0.20 -37.82 3.58
CA GLY A 335 -1.26 -38.30 4.48
C GLY A 335 -2.26 -37.27 5.02
N THR A 336 -2.31 -36.02 4.55
CA THR A 336 -3.33 -35.06 5.01
C THR A 336 -4.35 -34.64 3.94
N ALA A 337 -5.64 -34.90 4.20
CA ALA A 337 -6.76 -34.48 3.36
C ALA A 337 -7.37 -33.17 3.91
N TRP A 338 -6.79 -32.03 3.55
CA TRP A 338 -7.39 -30.72 3.84
C TRP A 338 -7.41 -29.83 2.59
N ARG A 339 -8.23 -28.77 2.62
CA ARG A 339 -8.36 -27.77 1.55
C ARG A 339 -8.36 -26.36 2.11
N TRP A 340 -7.55 -25.48 1.52
CA TRP A 340 -7.55 -24.06 1.85
C TRP A 340 -8.83 -23.39 1.36
N THR A 341 -9.60 -22.76 2.25
CA THR A 341 -10.64 -21.83 1.83
C THR A 341 -10.00 -20.59 1.20
N ARG A 342 -10.79 -19.87 0.42
CA ARG A 342 -10.55 -18.46 0.10
C ARG A 342 -11.02 -17.60 1.29
N GLU A 343 -11.27 -16.30 1.06
CA GLU A 343 -11.79 -15.37 2.08
C GLU A 343 -13.15 -15.80 2.66
N THR A 344 -13.99 -16.46 1.86
CA THR A 344 -15.34 -16.81 2.29
C THR A 344 -15.76 -18.18 1.79
N LEU A 345 -16.18 -19.05 2.72
CA LEU A 345 -16.84 -20.32 2.44
C LEU A 345 -18.35 -20.13 2.43
N SER A 346 -18.95 -20.09 1.25
CA SER A 346 -20.42 -19.99 1.12
C SER A 346 -21.04 -21.37 1.19
N LEU A 347 -22.02 -21.54 2.09
CA LEU A 347 -22.75 -22.79 2.30
C LEU A 347 -24.20 -22.59 1.85
N PRO A 348 -24.63 -23.16 0.71
CA PRO A 348 -26.00 -23.02 0.25
C PRO A 348 -26.95 -23.88 1.08
N CYS A 349 -28.16 -23.38 1.31
CA CYS A 349 -29.17 -24.04 2.13
C CYS A 349 -29.62 -25.42 1.65
N ALA A 350 -29.36 -25.77 0.39
CA ALA A 350 -29.53 -27.13 -0.11
C ALA A 350 -28.70 -28.17 0.65
N LEU A 351 -27.64 -27.77 1.35
CA LEU A 351 -26.81 -28.68 2.16
C LEU A 351 -27.53 -29.24 3.40
N TRP A 352 -28.44 -28.46 3.99
CA TRP A 352 -29.16 -28.85 5.22
C TRP A 352 -30.65 -29.06 5.02
N ARG A 353 -31.20 -28.69 3.85
CA ARG A 353 -32.61 -28.92 3.51
C ARG A 353 -32.91 -30.32 2.97
N THR A 354 -31.90 -31.06 2.49
CA THR A 354 -32.07 -32.38 1.88
C THR A 354 -31.96 -33.55 2.85
N GLY A 355 -31.59 -33.32 4.12
CA GLY A 355 -31.36 -34.36 5.13
C GLY A 355 -32.38 -34.36 6.28
N THR A 356 -32.23 -35.31 7.20
CA THR A 356 -32.99 -35.41 8.47
C THR A 356 -32.94 -34.15 9.34
N GLN A 357 -32.03 -33.23 9.03
CA GLN A 357 -31.91 -31.86 9.58
C GLN A 357 -33.14 -30.98 9.32
N ALA A 358 -33.95 -31.27 8.29
CA ALA A 358 -35.19 -30.54 8.00
C ALA A 358 -36.27 -30.68 9.10
N ARG A 359 -36.08 -31.58 10.08
CA ARG A 359 -36.96 -31.72 11.26
C ARG A 359 -36.57 -30.81 12.42
N GLY A 360 -35.33 -30.29 12.45
CA GLY A 360 -34.84 -29.38 13.48
C GLY A 360 -35.20 -27.92 13.18
N ARG A 361 -35.43 -27.10 14.23
CA ARG A 361 -35.57 -25.64 14.07
C ARG A 361 -34.23 -24.96 13.78
N GLU A 362 -33.13 -25.60 14.14
CA GLU A 362 -31.77 -25.08 14.05
C GLU A 362 -30.84 -26.08 13.35
N VAL A 363 -29.79 -25.55 12.77
CA VAL A 363 -28.71 -26.28 12.11
C VAL A 363 -27.41 -25.93 12.82
N MET A 364 -26.66 -26.94 13.19
CA MET A 364 -25.29 -26.85 13.69
C MET A 364 -24.33 -27.06 12.53
N LEU A 365 -23.45 -26.09 12.31
CA LEU A 365 -22.26 -26.19 11.47
C LEU A 365 -21.05 -26.36 12.36
N ARG A 366 -20.28 -27.43 12.11
CA ARG A 366 -18.98 -27.68 12.71
C ARG A 366 -17.91 -27.70 11.63
N LEU A 367 -16.90 -26.87 11.80
CA LEU A 367 -15.74 -26.76 10.92
C LEU A 367 -14.48 -27.15 11.69
N GLU A 368 -13.76 -28.15 11.21
CA GLU A 368 -12.44 -28.53 11.75
C GLU A 368 -11.36 -28.06 10.78
N PHE A 369 -10.38 -27.33 11.30
CA PHE A 369 -9.30 -26.73 10.52
C PHE A 369 -7.98 -26.76 11.30
N ASP A 370 -6.87 -26.68 10.58
CA ASP A 370 -5.56 -26.52 11.21
C ASP A 370 -5.37 -25.06 11.67
N ALA A 371 -5.47 -24.84 12.98
CA ALA A 371 -5.28 -23.51 13.58
C ALA A 371 -3.83 -23.02 13.55
N ALA A 372 -2.84 -23.91 13.39
CA ALA A 372 -1.43 -23.55 13.32
C ALA A 372 -0.98 -23.24 11.89
N ALA A 373 -1.67 -23.78 10.88
CA ALA A 373 -1.34 -23.57 9.47
C ALA A 373 -1.57 -22.13 9.00
N SER A 374 -2.45 -21.38 9.66
CA SER A 374 -2.84 -20.02 9.24
C SER A 374 -2.09 -18.95 10.04
N GLN A 375 -1.53 -17.95 9.37
CA GLN A 375 -0.78 -16.87 10.01
C GLN A 375 -1.15 -15.51 9.42
N CYS A 376 -1.46 -14.52 10.24
CA CYS A 376 -1.76 -13.17 9.79
C CYS A 376 -0.99 -12.12 10.61
N TRP A 377 -0.72 -10.98 9.97
CA TRP A 377 -0.14 -9.84 10.65
C TRP A 377 -1.16 -9.15 11.57
N VAL A 378 -0.70 -8.80 12.76
CA VAL A 378 -1.40 -7.94 13.70
C VAL A 378 -0.59 -6.67 13.84
N LEU A 379 -1.27 -5.54 13.62
CA LEU A 379 -0.69 -4.21 13.78
C LEU A 379 -0.02 -4.08 15.16
N PRO A 380 1.09 -3.33 15.25
CA PRO A 380 1.62 -2.91 16.53
C PRO A 380 0.49 -2.27 17.33
N ALA A 381 0.19 -2.79 18.52
CA ALA A 381 -0.78 -2.11 19.38
C ALA A 381 -0.22 -0.71 19.63
N VAL A 382 -0.98 0.33 19.29
CA VAL A 382 -0.63 1.68 19.73
C VAL A 382 -0.52 1.57 21.25
N PRO A 383 0.64 1.91 21.87
CA PRO A 383 0.72 1.87 23.32
C PRO A 383 -0.38 2.79 23.83
N VAL A 384 -1.38 2.19 24.48
CA VAL A 384 -2.43 2.95 25.15
C VAL A 384 -1.70 3.76 26.20
N ARG A 385 -1.49 5.06 25.94
CA ARG A 385 -1.09 5.99 26.97
C ARG A 385 -2.27 6.09 27.92
N THR A 386 -2.30 5.24 28.93
CA THR A 386 -3.18 5.42 30.08
C THR A 386 -2.74 6.71 30.75
N PHE A 387 -3.41 7.81 30.41
CA PHE A 387 -3.25 9.08 31.10
C PHE A 387 -3.54 8.83 32.58
N HIS A 388 -2.50 8.81 33.39
CA HIS A 388 -2.62 8.90 34.84
C HIS A 388 -2.61 10.39 35.15
N PRO A 389 -3.78 11.04 35.36
CA PRO A 389 -3.77 12.41 35.84
C PRO A 389 -2.97 12.44 37.13
N ASP A 390 -1.97 13.31 37.19
CA ASP A 390 -1.24 13.58 38.41
C ASP A 390 -2.26 14.06 39.48
N PRO A 391 -2.42 13.35 40.62
CA PRO A 391 -3.34 13.78 41.67
C PRO A 391 -3.02 15.18 42.23
N ALA A 392 -1.82 15.73 41.99
CA ALA A 392 -1.49 17.10 42.33
C ALA A 392 -2.21 18.14 41.45
N THR A 393 -2.60 17.80 40.22
CA THR A 393 -3.31 18.71 39.29
C THR A 393 -4.82 18.81 39.56
N LEU A 394 -5.37 17.93 40.40
CA LEU A 394 -6.79 17.94 40.80
C LEU A 394 -7.09 18.81 42.04
N ARG A 395 -6.08 19.48 42.63
CA ARG A 395 -6.32 20.44 43.70
C ARG A 395 -6.95 21.71 43.11
N ARG A 396 -8.28 21.78 43.17
CA ARG A 396 -9.05 23.02 42.96
C ARG A 396 -8.41 24.17 43.78
N PRO A 397 -8.12 25.33 43.19
CA PRO A 397 -7.67 26.48 43.97
C PRO A 397 -8.75 26.87 44.97
N ALA A 398 -8.39 26.95 46.24
CA ALA A 398 -9.28 27.42 47.29
C ALA A 398 -9.74 28.84 46.96
N HIS A 399 -11.05 29.04 46.79
CA HIS A 399 -11.65 30.35 46.66
C HIS A 399 -11.28 31.20 47.88
N ARG A 400 -10.37 32.17 47.70
CA ARG A 400 -10.24 33.30 48.64
C ARG A 400 -11.54 34.09 48.57
N ARG A 401 -12.37 34.00 49.62
CA ARG A 401 -13.44 34.98 49.86
C ARG A 401 -12.78 36.35 50.03
N ARG A 402 -12.91 37.23 49.03
CA ARG A 402 -12.72 38.67 49.24
C ARG A 402 -14.01 39.20 49.86
N SER A 403 -13.93 39.74 51.07
CA SER A 403 -14.94 40.64 51.62
C SER A 403 -15.00 41.88 50.71
N ALA A 404 -16.20 42.21 50.24
CA ALA A 404 -16.47 43.48 49.58
C ALA A 404 -17.05 44.43 50.63
N ASP A 405 -16.21 45.33 51.13
CA ASP A 405 -16.66 46.53 51.83
C ASP A 405 -17.29 47.47 50.79
N TYR A 406 -18.59 47.70 50.89
CA TYR A 406 -19.28 48.75 50.14
C TYR A 406 -19.19 50.06 50.95
N GLY A 407 -18.28 50.93 50.54
CA GLY A 407 -18.30 52.34 50.90
C GLY A 407 -19.35 53.07 50.07
N ALA A 408 -20.34 53.65 50.76
CA ALA A 408 -21.35 54.52 50.20
C ALA A 408 -20.78 55.92 49.89
N PHE A 409 -21.18 56.52 48.77
CA PHE A 409 -21.02 57.94 48.49
C PHE A 409 -22.22 58.50 47.69
N ASP A 410 -23.05 59.23 48.43
CA ASP A 410 -23.74 60.52 48.19
C ASP A 410 -24.61 60.86 46.95
N GLY A 411 -25.78 61.42 47.30
CA GLY A 411 -26.42 62.62 46.71
C GLY A 411 -27.42 62.36 45.58
N ALA A 412 -28.65 62.88 45.52
CA ALA A 412 -29.30 64.07 46.11
C ALA A 412 -30.85 63.97 45.85
N PRO A 413 -31.65 65.05 45.90
CA PRO A 413 -32.17 65.77 47.06
C PRO A 413 -33.72 65.76 47.19
N SER A 414 -34.19 66.34 48.29
CA SER A 414 -35.56 66.54 48.79
C SER A 414 -36.52 67.37 47.92
N ALA A 415 -37.82 67.07 48.02
CA ALA A 415 -38.89 68.07 48.03
C ALA A 415 -40.18 67.54 48.69
N SER A 416 -40.66 68.34 49.67
CA SER A 416 -42.03 68.50 50.20
C SER A 416 -42.66 67.40 51.06
#